data_AF-A4YYD3-F1
#
_entry.id   AF-A4YYD3-F1
#
_cell.length_a   1.000
_cell.length_b   1.000
_cell.length_c   1.000
_cell.angle_alpha   90.00
_cell.angle_beta   90.00
_cell.angle_gamma   90.00
#
_symmetry.space_group_name_H-M   'P 1'
#
loop_
_entity.id
_entity.type
_entity.pdbx_description
1 polymer ?
#
loop_
_entity_poly.entity_id
_entity_poly.type
_entity_poly.pdbx_seq_one_letter_code
_entity_poly.pdbx_strand_id
1 'polypeptide(L)'
;MGTMMGGHQSGKMGTALMRALAMSAAIALVLNPALAPVKAAEDRDAPTVSVGSSKVHYLSLGIGKSVVVDFPQDVKDVLVADPKIANAVVRSAKRAYIIGAAIGQTNVVFFDGEGQQVAAYDIAIKRDLNGVRQALSQSIPGVKIDGVGDGVILTGSVSSPVEAQQAGEIAARLVGGADKVVNSIVVRGRDQVMLKVNVSEVRREIVKQLGIDLSASMTYGTAVVNFNQTNPFTAYGKSLAAGNGLSAIGGGNLSSVSATMRAMETAGVVKTLAEPNLTAISGESATFIAGGEFPVPGGYSCDPKTGLCSTSVMFKKFGISLNFTPVVLSEGRISLRVMTEVSELSNDNAITLSYATSANSASSVTIPAIRTRRAETTLEIPSGGSMAMAGLIQNQTKQAINGLPGLNQLPVLGQLFRSQDYVNNETELMVLVTPYVVRAVAQKELSRPDDGFAPATDSESALLGRMNRLYGVAAKVDAVTGQPAGFGFIID
;
A
#
# COMPACT_ATOMS: atom_id res chain seq x y z
N MET A 1 -76.50 44.79 15.02
CA MET A 1 -76.25 43.66 15.93
C MET A 1 -74.84 43.83 16.46
N GLY A 2 -74.71 44.32 17.69
CA GLY A 2 -73.44 44.70 18.34
C GLY A 2 -72.59 43.49 18.71
N THR A 3 -71.36 43.58 19.19
CA THR A 3 -70.45 44.63 19.72
C THR A 3 -69.17 43.80 19.98
N MET A 4 -67.91 44.21 19.92
CA MET A 4 -67.24 45.42 20.37
C MET A 4 -65.76 45.34 19.90
N MET A 5 -65.11 46.51 19.86
CA MET A 5 -63.72 46.85 19.49
C MET A 5 -62.64 45.88 20.03
N GLY A 6 -61.54 45.58 19.32
CA GLY A 6 -60.44 46.50 18.94
C GLY A 6 -59.21 46.19 19.82
N GLY A 7 -57.94 46.29 19.42
CA GLY A 7 -57.27 46.50 18.14
C GLY A 7 -55.74 46.32 18.35
N HIS A 8 -55.04 46.05 17.25
CA HIS A 8 -53.62 46.35 16.92
C HIS A 8 -52.50 46.04 17.95
N GLN A 9 -51.69 45.00 17.72
CA GLN A 9 -50.46 44.94 16.87
C GLN A 9 -49.19 45.53 17.53
N SER A 10 -48.24 44.64 17.87
CA SER A 10 -47.00 44.45 17.09
C SER A 10 -46.14 43.37 17.77
N GLY A 11 -45.81 42.32 17.03
CA GLY A 11 -45.12 41.13 17.53
C GLY A 11 -43.64 41.08 17.17
N LYS A 12 -42.84 40.58 18.12
CA LYS A 12 -41.65 39.73 17.93
C LYS A 12 -41.21 39.18 19.31
N MET A 13 -41.80 38.05 19.71
CA MET A 13 -41.21 37.04 20.63
C MET A 13 -40.53 35.99 19.73
N GLY A 14 -39.45 35.31 20.10
CA GLY A 14 -38.76 35.17 21.37
C GLY A 14 -37.96 33.88 21.27
N THR A 15 -36.66 33.93 21.51
CA THR A 15 -35.79 32.77 21.61
C THR A 15 -35.21 32.66 23.01
N ALA A 16 -35.00 31.41 23.42
CA ALA A 16 -34.18 30.92 24.52
C ALA A 16 -34.89 30.77 25.87
N LEU A 17 -35.27 29.51 26.10
CA LEU A 17 -35.80 28.95 27.33
C LEU A 17 -34.65 28.39 28.18
N MET A 18 -34.76 28.60 29.50
CA MET A 18 -34.29 27.75 30.60
C MET A 18 -32.79 27.64 30.92
N ARG A 19 -32.38 28.39 31.96
CA ARG A 19 -31.69 27.86 33.15
C ARG A 19 -31.95 28.81 34.33
N ALA A 20 -32.76 28.36 35.28
CA ALA A 20 -33.05 29.07 36.53
C ALA A 20 -33.08 28.03 37.66
N LEU A 21 -32.35 28.27 38.74
CA LEU A 21 -32.89 28.83 39.98
C LEU A 21 -31.88 28.70 41.12
N ALA A 22 -31.49 29.85 41.66
CA ALA A 22 -30.83 30.02 42.95
C ALA A 22 -31.57 31.15 43.68
N MET A 23 -32.13 30.85 44.84
CA MET A 23 -32.72 31.73 45.88
C MET A 23 -32.93 30.79 47.08
N SER A 24 -32.86 31.13 48.36
CA SER A 24 -32.93 32.34 49.20
C SER A 24 -32.66 31.81 50.63
N ALA A 25 -32.46 32.52 51.75
CA ALA A 25 -32.35 33.90 52.16
C ALA A 25 -31.82 33.85 53.62
N ALA A 26 -31.21 34.93 54.09
CA ALA A 26 -30.81 35.13 55.48
C ALA A 26 -31.99 35.61 56.34
N ILE A 27 -32.01 35.28 57.65
CA ILE A 27 -32.36 36.15 58.81
C ILE A 27 -32.21 35.37 60.15
N ALA A 28 -31.20 35.78 60.91
CA ALA A 28 -31.09 36.08 62.35
C ALA A 28 -31.60 35.18 63.51
N LEU A 29 -30.86 35.32 64.63
CA LEU A 29 -31.12 35.11 66.07
C LEU A 29 -30.63 33.80 66.76
N VAL A 30 -29.58 34.00 67.60
CA VAL A 30 -29.57 33.75 69.08
C VAL A 30 -29.05 32.42 69.67
N LEU A 31 -28.04 32.60 70.56
CA LEU A 31 -27.59 31.80 71.72
C LEU A 31 -26.77 30.49 71.53
N ASN A 32 -25.53 30.56 72.02
CA ASN A 32 -24.65 29.48 72.56
C ASN A 32 -25.36 28.75 73.76
N PRO A 33 -24.96 27.55 74.29
CA PRO A 33 -23.61 26.95 74.27
C PRO A 33 -23.47 25.40 74.16
N ALA A 34 -22.22 24.99 73.88
CA ALA A 34 -21.50 23.79 74.35
C ALA A 34 -22.24 22.44 74.54
N LEU A 35 -21.89 21.45 73.71
CA LEU A 35 -21.83 20.02 74.07
C LEU A 35 -20.66 19.35 73.33
N ALA A 36 -19.90 18.55 74.08
CA ALA A 36 -18.63 17.92 73.70
C ALA A 36 -18.76 16.81 72.64
N PRO A 37 -17.75 16.60 71.77
CA PRO A 37 -17.66 15.37 70.98
C PRO A 37 -17.01 14.25 71.79
N VAL A 38 -17.70 13.11 71.81
CA VAL A 38 -17.28 11.81 72.30
C VAL A 38 -16.01 11.34 71.55
N LYS A 39 -14.99 10.92 72.29
CA LYS A 39 -13.83 10.22 71.73
C LYS A 39 -14.23 8.79 71.37
N ALA A 40 -14.14 8.44 70.09
CA ALA A 40 -14.06 7.06 69.64
C ALA A 40 -12.60 6.61 69.78
N ALA A 41 -12.37 5.56 70.58
CA ALA A 41 -11.12 4.84 70.62
C ALA A 41 -11.14 3.78 69.51
N GLU A 42 -10.24 3.90 68.54
CA GLU A 42 -9.89 2.80 67.65
C GLU A 42 -8.42 2.46 67.92
N ASP A 43 -8.26 1.42 68.73
CA ASP A 43 -6.99 0.77 69.02
C ASP A 43 -6.57 -0.03 67.77
N ARG A 44 -5.61 0.50 67.03
CA ARG A 44 -4.85 -0.24 66.01
C ARG A 44 -3.39 -0.16 66.40
N ASP A 45 -2.99 -1.02 67.33
CA ASP A 45 -1.59 -1.35 67.54
C ASP A 45 -1.02 -1.99 66.25
N ALA A 46 -0.41 -1.15 65.41
CA ALA A 46 0.65 -1.60 64.53
C ALA A 46 1.90 -1.81 65.41
N PRO A 47 2.61 -2.95 65.33
CA PRO A 47 3.84 -3.13 66.07
C PRO A 47 4.86 -2.09 65.59
N THR A 48 5.14 -1.09 66.42
CA THR A 48 6.17 -0.08 66.18
C THR A 48 7.48 -0.60 66.75
N VAL A 49 8.40 -1.01 65.85
CA VAL A 49 9.78 -1.32 66.22
C VAL A 49 10.53 0.01 66.34
N SER A 50 11.00 0.31 67.55
CA SER A 50 11.97 1.37 67.80
C SER A 50 13.34 0.91 67.32
N VAL A 51 13.89 1.57 66.29
CA VAL A 51 15.20 1.23 65.71
C VAL A 51 16.19 2.35 66.03
N GLY A 52 17.17 2.04 66.89
CA GLY A 52 18.43 2.76 66.92
C GLY A 52 19.10 2.64 65.55
N SER A 53 19.67 3.74 65.05
CA SER A 53 20.14 3.91 63.67
C SER A 53 21.28 2.94 63.27
N SER A 54 20.97 1.67 63.03
CA SER A 54 21.88 0.72 62.41
C SER A 54 21.78 0.86 60.89
N LYS A 55 22.89 1.22 60.25
CA LYS A 55 22.99 1.39 58.79
C LYS A 55 22.66 0.07 58.09
N VAL A 56 21.59 0.08 57.29
CA VAL A 56 21.23 -1.02 56.39
C VAL A 56 22.11 -0.94 55.13
N HIS A 57 22.74 -2.05 54.76
CA HIS A 57 23.63 -2.13 53.59
C HIS A 57 22.94 -2.90 52.46
N TYR A 58 22.86 -2.30 51.27
CA TYR A 58 22.33 -2.99 50.09
C TYR A 58 23.42 -3.82 49.41
N LEU A 59 23.15 -5.12 49.20
CA LEU A 59 24.09 -6.05 48.57
C LEU A 59 23.41 -6.78 47.40
N SER A 60 23.98 -6.68 46.19
CA SER A 60 23.49 -7.45 45.04
C SER A 60 24.39 -8.65 44.78
N LEU A 61 23.81 -9.85 44.78
CA LEU A 61 24.51 -11.12 44.57
C LEU A 61 23.93 -11.89 43.39
N GLY A 62 24.76 -12.71 42.75
CA GLY A 62 24.31 -13.68 41.75
C GLY A 62 23.83 -14.98 42.41
N ILE A 63 22.95 -15.73 41.74
CA ILE A 63 22.56 -17.09 42.16
C ILE A 63 23.81 -17.97 42.28
N GLY A 64 23.97 -18.68 43.39
CA GLY A 64 25.10 -19.57 43.65
C GLY A 64 26.42 -18.83 43.93
N LYS A 65 26.41 -17.50 44.04
CA LYS A 65 27.57 -16.70 44.44
C LYS A 65 27.54 -16.44 45.94
N SER A 66 28.72 -16.29 46.53
CA SER A 66 28.87 -15.93 47.93
C SER A 66 29.77 -14.72 48.10
N VAL A 67 29.50 -13.94 49.15
CA VAL A 67 30.33 -12.81 49.58
C VAL A 67 30.69 -13.00 51.05
N VAL A 68 31.93 -12.63 51.36
CA VAL A 68 32.44 -12.62 52.73
C VAL A 68 32.19 -11.24 53.31
N VAL A 69 31.67 -11.21 54.53
CA VAL A 69 31.45 -9.99 55.30
C VAL A 69 32.29 -10.07 56.57
N ASP A 70 33.18 -9.09 56.75
CA ASP A 70 33.95 -8.87 57.97
C ASP A 70 33.23 -7.86 58.87
N PHE A 71 33.17 -8.13 60.18
CA PHE A 71 32.49 -7.28 61.16
C PHE A 71 33.50 -6.62 62.12
N PRO A 72 33.26 -5.35 62.53
CA PRO A 72 34.14 -4.65 63.47
C PRO A 72 34.06 -5.22 64.90
N GLN A 73 32.90 -5.77 65.26
CA GLN A 73 32.57 -6.34 66.57
C GLN A 73 32.12 -7.80 66.43
N ASP A 74 32.12 -8.53 67.56
CA ASP A 74 31.84 -9.97 67.57
C ASP A 74 30.35 -10.26 67.34
N VAL A 75 30.06 -11.09 66.34
CA VAL A 75 28.74 -11.56 65.95
C VAL A 75 28.55 -12.97 66.48
N LYS A 76 27.42 -13.22 67.16
CA LYS A 76 27.07 -14.55 67.68
C LYS A 76 25.86 -15.16 67.01
N ASP A 77 24.93 -14.36 66.50
CA ASP A 77 23.70 -14.86 65.90
C ASP A 77 23.40 -14.20 64.54
N VAL A 78 22.69 -14.92 63.69
CA VAL A 78 22.28 -14.47 62.35
C VAL A 78 20.84 -14.85 62.08
N LEU A 79 20.06 -13.87 61.65
CA LEU A 79 18.68 -14.05 61.21
C LEU A 79 18.59 -13.80 59.70
N VAL A 80 18.03 -14.77 59.00
CA VAL A 80 17.74 -14.67 57.57
C VAL A 80 16.24 -14.66 57.39
N ALA A 81 15.69 -13.63 56.75
CA ALA A 81 14.25 -13.48 56.59
C ALA A 81 13.64 -14.59 55.71
N ASP A 82 14.31 -14.94 54.62
CA ASP A 82 13.94 -16.08 53.76
C ASP A 82 15.17 -16.92 53.39
N PRO A 83 15.38 -18.09 54.02
CA PRO A 83 16.52 -18.97 53.76
C PRO A 83 16.46 -19.66 52.38
N LYS A 84 15.31 -19.64 51.69
CA LYS A 84 15.20 -20.16 50.31
C LYS A 84 15.82 -19.20 49.30
N ILE A 85 15.83 -17.91 49.61
CA ILE A 85 16.39 -16.85 48.76
C ILE A 85 17.90 -16.73 49.01
N ALA A 86 18.33 -16.45 50.24
CA ALA A 86 19.74 -16.37 50.62
C ALA A 86 20.01 -17.19 51.87
N ASN A 87 21.25 -17.67 52.05
CA ASN A 87 21.67 -18.31 53.28
C ASN A 87 22.90 -17.58 53.84
N ALA A 88 22.98 -17.44 55.16
CA ALA A 88 24.09 -16.80 55.83
C ALA A 88 24.70 -17.73 56.89
N VAL A 89 26.02 -17.87 56.86
CA VAL A 89 26.75 -18.75 57.77
C VAL A 89 27.88 -17.98 58.44
N VAL A 90 27.83 -17.89 59.76
CA VAL A 90 28.90 -17.31 60.57
C VAL A 90 30.02 -18.35 60.73
N ARG A 91 31.25 -18.02 60.34
CA ARG A 91 32.39 -18.93 60.42
C ARG A 91 33.36 -18.61 61.56
N SER A 92 33.40 -17.34 61.98
CA SER A 92 34.16 -16.87 63.14
C SER A 92 33.44 -15.66 63.75
N ALA A 93 33.83 -15.25 64.96
CA ALA A 93 33.22 -14.11 65.64
C ALA A 93 33.19 -12.82 64.80
N LYS A 94 34.09 -12.64 63.82
CA LYS A 94 34.12 -11.45 62.97
C LYS A 94 33.91 -11.72 61.47
N ARG A 95 33.51 -12.93 61.07
CA ARG A 95 33.31 -13.27 59.64
C ARG A 95 32.08 -14.12 59.39
N ALA A 96 31.26 -13.67 58.44
CA ALA A 96 30.16 -14.44 57.89
C ALA A 96 30.25 -14.54 56.36
N TYR A 97 29.64 -15.60 55.82
CA TYR A 97 29.43 -15.80 54.39
C TYR A 97 27.95 -15.63 54.11
N ILE A 98 27.63 -14.82 53.11
CA ILE A 98 26.28 -14.69 52.56
C ILE A 98 26.29 -15.37 51.20
N ILE A 99 25.38 -16.33 50.99
CA ILE A 99 25.29 -17.17 49.81
C ILE A 99 23.91 -16.98 49.17
N GLY A 100 23.87 -16.64 47.89
CA GLY A 100 22.61 -16.56 47.15
C GLY A 100 22.12 -17.93 46.70
N ALA A 101 20.89 -18.32 47.07
CA ALA A 101 20.29 -19.60 46.71
C ALA A 101 19.25 -19.49 45.59
N ALA A 102 18.33 -18.52 45.65
CA ALA A 102 17.28 -18.31 44.66
C ALA A 102 17.06 -16.82 44.35
N ILE A 103 16.44 -16.52 43.20
CA ILE A 103 16.13 -15.14 42.78
C ILE A 103 15.10 -14.54 43.74
N GLY A 104 15.37 -13.33 44.22
CA GLY A 104 14.47 -12.63 45.13
C GLY A 104 15.17 -11.54 45.93
N GLN A 105 14.41 -10.91 46.81
CA GLN A 105 14.93 -9.96 47.80
C GLN A 105 14.72 -10.55 49.19
N THR A 106 15.73 -10.44 50.04
CA THR A 106 15.65 -10.90 51.43
C THR A 106 16.57 -10.05 52.29
N ASN A 107 16.35 -10.04 53.60
CA ASN A 107 17.19 -9.30 54.55
C ASN A 107 17.90 -10.30 55.47
N VAL A 108 19.18 -10.03 55.74
CA VAL A 108 20.00 -10.77 56.70
C VAL A 108 20.49 -9.82 57.77
N VAL A 109 20.14 -10.13 59.02
CA VAL A 109 20.49 -9.33 60.19
C VAL A 109 21.43 -10.11 61.10
N PHE A 110 22.50 -9.46 61.53
CA PHE A 110 23.52 -10.04 62.40
C PHE A 110 23.44 -9.41 63.79
N PHE A 111 23.51 -10.23 64.83
CA PHE A 111 23.41 -9.81 66.24
C PHE A 111 24.65 -10.20 67.04
N ASP A 112 24.98 -9.39 68.05
CA ASP A 112 26.05 -9.69 69.00
C ASP A 112 25.56 -10.61 70.14
N GLY A 113 26.43 -10.88 71.11
CA GLY A 113 26.10 -11.73 72.26
C GLY A 113 25.11 -11.13 73.25
N GLU A 114 24.76 -9.85 73.12
CA GLU A 114 23.81 -9.12 73.97
C GLU A 114 22.47 -8.89 73.24
N GLY A 115 22.33 -9.43 72.02
CA GLY A 115 21.12 -9.32 71.20
C GLY A 115 20.98 -7.98 70.48
N GLN A 116 22.02 -7.15 70.45
CA GLN A 116 22.00 -5.89 69.71
C GLN A 116 22.34 -6.11 68.23
N GLN A 117 21.68 -5.35 67.36
CA GLN A 117 21.90 -5.43 65.91
C GLN A 117 23.28 -4.87 65.55
N VAL A 118 24.16 -5.72 65.03
CA VAL A 118 25.49 -5.36 64.55
C VAL A 118 25.44 -4.80 63.13
N ALA A 119 24.69 -5.46 62.25
CA ALA A 119 24.52 -5.04 60.85
C ALA A 119 23.26 -5.66 60.26
N ALA A 120 22.65 -4.97 59.29
CA ALA A 120 21.60 -5.52 58.45
C ALA A 120 21.98 -5.35 56.96
N TYR A 121 21.71 -6.40 56.18
CA TYR A 121 21.96 -6.46 54.75
C TYR A 121 20.68 -6.75 53.98
N ASP A 122 20.26 -5.78 53.18
CA ASP A 122 19.19 -5.98 52.20
C ASP A 122 19.82 -6.58 50.93
N ILE A 123 19.54 -7.86 50.69
CA ILE A 123 20.15 -8.64 49.62
C ILE A 123 19.18 -8.76 48.46
N ALA A 124 19.63 -8.37 47.26
CA ALA A 124 18.92 -8.60 46.01
C ALA A 124 19.68 -9.62 45.17
N ILE A 125 19.12 -10.83 45.08
CA ILE A 125 19.70 -11.90 44.26
C ILE A 125 19.17 -11.80 42.85
N LYS A 126 20.08 -11.55 41.91
CA LYS A 126 19.79 -11.42 40.48
C LYS A 126 20.37 -12.62 39.74
N ARG A 127 19.78 -12.94 38.57
CA ARG A 127 20.37 -13.91 37.64
C ARG A 127 21.71 -13.38 37.12
N ASP A 128 22.68 -14.26 36.95
CA ASP A 128 23.93 -13.88 36.28
C ASP A 128 23.64 -13.70 34.79
N LEU A 129 23.68 -12.44 34.35
CA LEU A 129 23.44 -12.05 32.96
C LEU A 129 24.74 -11.78 32.21
N ASN A 130 25.91 -12.02 32.81
CA ASN A 130 27.19 -11.65 32.19
C ASN A 130 27.44 -12.40 30.89
N GLY A 131 27.12 -13.69 30.82
CA GLY A 131 27.24 -14.48 29.59
C GLY A 131 26.33 -13.97 28.45
N VAL A 132 25.09 -13.62 28.78
CA VAL A 132 24.13 -13.06 27.80
C VAL A 132 24.57 -11.68 27.34
N ARG A 133 25.03 -10.85 28.28
CA ARG A 133 25.54 -9.50 28.00
C ARG A 133 26.75 -9.55 27.08
N GLN A 134 27.66 -10.50 27.27
CA GLN A 134 28.82 -10.69 26.41
C GLN A 134 28.39 -11.13 25.00
N ALA A 135 27.50 -12.13 24.88
CA ALA A 135 26.98 -12.59 23.59
C ALA A 135 26.28 -11.46 22.81
N LEU A 136 25.38 -10.71 23.48
CA LEU A 136 24.69 -9.57 22.87
C LEU A 136 25.66 -8.46 22.46
N SER A 137 26.67 -8.15 23.28
CA SER A 137 27.65 -7.11 22.95
C SER A 137 28.54 -7.48 21.75
N GLN A 138 28.74 -8.77 21.49
CA GLN A 138 29.50 -9.26 20.33
C GLN A 138 28.66 -9.29 19.05
N SER A 139 27.37 -9.66 19.15
CA SER A 139 26.49 -9.79 17.98
C SER A 139 25.81 -8.49 17.58
N ILE A 140 25.31 -7.71 18.55
CA ILE A 140 24.45 -6.55 18.32
C ILE A 140 24.86 -5.42 19.28
N PRO A 141 25.84 -4.58 18.90
CA PRO A 141 26.29 -3.48 19.73
C PRO A 141 25.17 -2.43 19.89
N GLY A 142 24.85 -2.05 21.13
CA GLY A 142 23.82 -1.05 21.44
C GLY A 142 22.59 -1.56 22.17
N VAL A 143 22.45 -2.88 22.33
CA VAL A 143 21.43 -3.52 23.17
C VAL A 143 21.98 -3.76 24.57
N LYS A 144 21.19 -3.40 25.59
CA LYS A 144 21.42 -3.66 27.00
C LYS A 144 20.39 -4.66 27.51
N ILE A 145 20.82 -5.47 28.47
CA ILE A 145 19.98 -6.46 29.13
C ILE A 145 20.01 -6.24 30.64
N ASP A 146 18.82 -6.13 31.21
CA ASP A 146 18.58 -5.99 32.64
C ASP A 146 17.58 -7.06 33.11
N GLY A 147 17.78 -7.57 34.33
CA GLY A 147 16.88 -8.55 34.93
C GLY A 147 15.71 -7.89 35.62
N VAL A 148 14.49 -8.35 35.34
CA VAL A 148 13.23 -7.88 35.96
C VAL A 148 12.48 -9.09 36.48
N GLY A 149 12.52 -9.30 37.81
CA GLY A 149 11.95 -10.50 38.43
C GLY A 149 12.65 -11.78 37.94
N ASP A 150 11.87 -12.73 37.43
CA ASP A 150 12.36 -13.97 36.81
C ASP A 150 12.66 -13.80 35.29
N GLY A 151 12.33 -12.65 34.71
CA GLY A 151 12.54 -12.34 33.29
C GLY A 151 13.67 -11.36 33.03
N VAL A 152 13.85 -11.02 31.75
CA VAL A 152 14.79 -10.00 31.29
C VAL A 152 14.08 -8.99 30.40
N ILE A 153 14.55 -7.74 30.47
CA ILE A 153 14.14 -6.68 29.56
C ILE A 153 15.33 -6.34 28.65
N LEU A 154 15.06 -6.31 27.35
CA LEU A 154 16.00 -5.84 26.35
C LEU A 154 15.69 -4.37 26.06
N THR A 155 16.66 -3.50 26.30
CA THR A 155 16.56 -2.07 26.01
C THR A 155 17.71 -1.65 25.12
N GLY A 156 17.56 -0.51 24.44
CA GLY A 156 18.60 0.00 23.56
C GLY A 156 18.04 0.25 22.17
N SER A 157 18.94 0.31 21.20
CA SER A 157 18.52 0.66 19.85
C SER A 157 19.41 0.02 18.80
N VAL A 158 18.74 -0.49 17.78
CA VAL A 158 19.31 -1.27 16.68
C VAL A 158 18.97 -0.63 15.35
N SER A 159 19.65 -1.05 14.29
CA SER A 159 19.51 -0.45 12.96
C SER A 159 18.41 -1.11 12.14
N SER A 160 18.08 -2.38 12.42
CA SER A 160 17.09 -3.15 11.66
C SER A 160 16.12 -3.90 12.58
N PRO A 161 14.84 -4.08 12.18
CA PRO A 161 13.91 -4.97 12.87
C PRO A 161 14.43 -6.41 12.99
N VAL A 162 15.24 -6.87 12.03
CA VAL A 162 15.83 -8.22 12.04
C VAL A 162 16.80 -8.39 13.22
N GLU A 163 17.62 -7.37 13.50
CA GLU A 163 18.52 -7.37 14.67
C GLU A 163 17.72 -7.37 15.97
N ALA A 164 16.62 -6.61 16.05
CA ALA A 164 15.75 -6.59 17.24
C ALA A 164 15.14 -7.97 17.51
N GLN A 165 14.72 -8.68 16.46
CA GLN A 165 14.18 -10.03 16.58
C GLN A 165 15.27 -11.03 17.02
N GLN A 166 16.45 -10.97 16.40
CA GLN A 166 17.58 -11.83 16.75
C GLN A 166 18.02 -11.63 18.21
N ALA A 167 18.07 -10.39 18.71
CA ALA A 167 18.38 -10.10 20.10
C ALA A 167 17.37 -10.77 21.07
N GLY A 168 16.08 -10.72 20.72
CA GLY A 168 15.02 -11.39 21.46
C GLY A 168 15.20 -12.90 21.51
N GLU A 169 15.54 -13.52 20.37
CA GLU A 169 15.77 -14.97 20.28
C GLU A 169 16.98 -15.43 21.09
N ILE A 170 18.09 -14.67 21.06
CA ILE A 170 19.29 -14.96 21.87
C ILE A 170 18.94 -14.91 23.36
N ALA A 171 18.23 -13.87 23.80
CA ALA A 171 17.81 -13.73 25.18
C ALA A 171 16.84 -14.85 25.61
N ALA A 172 15.89 -15.23 24.76
CA ALA A 172 14.91 -16.27 25.05
C ALA A 172 15.55 -17.64 25.27
N ARG A 173 16.56 -17.98 24.45
CA ARG A 173 17.32 -19.24 24.59
C ARG A 173 18.09 -19.32 25.90
N LEU A 174 18.58 -18.19 26.42
CA LEU A 174 19.42 -18.15 27.62
C LEU A 174 18.62 -17.99 28.93
N VAL A 175 17.42 -17.42 28.87
CA VAL A 175 16.53 -17.21 30.04
C VAL A 175 15.54 -18.37 30.23
N GLY A 176 15.45 -19.28 29.24
CA GLY A 176 14.66 -20.51 29.33
C GLY A 176 13.22 -20.36 28.86
N GLY A 177 12.96 -19.43 27.94
CA GLY A 177 11.63 -19.25 27.33
C GLY A 177 11.40 -17.83 26.80
N ALA A 178 10.59 -17.70 25.75
CA ALA A 178 10.21 -16.41 25.17
C ALA A 178 9.32 -15.58 26.11
N ASP A 179 8.50 -16.24 26.94
CA ASP A 179 7.57 -15.58 27.88
C ASP A 179 8.27 -14.76 28.97
N LYS A 180 9.57 -15.01 29.17
CA LYS A 180 10.41 -14.32 30.16
C LYS A 180 11.21 -13.16 29.56
N VAL A 181 11.04 -12.85 28.28
CA VAL A 181 11.78 -11.80 27.57
C VAL A 181 10.82 -10.69 27.14
N VAL A 182 11.05 -9.49 27.67
CA VAL A 182 10.36 -8.28 27.21
C VAL A 182 11.28 -7.54 26.25
N ASN A 183 10.89 -7.47 24.98
CA ASN A 183 11.64 -6.72 23.96
C ASN A 183 11.16 -5.26 23.93
N SER A 184 12.01 -4.35 24.42
CA SER A 184 11.79 -2.90 24.37
C SER A 184 12.90 -2.19 23.58
N ILE A 185 13.48 -2.89 22.60
CA ILE A 185 14.48 -2.33 21.69
C ILE A 185 13.77 -1.37 20.73
N VAL A 186 14.32 -0.16 20.59
CA VAL A 186 13.84 0.83 19.61
C VAL A 186 14.64 0.67 18.31
N VAL A 187 13.95 0.41 17.19
CA VAL A 187 14.60 0.41 15.87
C VAL A 187 14.85 1.86 15.45
N ARG A 188 16.12 2.26 15.33
CA ARG A 188 16.52 3.59 14.86
C ARG A 188 16.40 3.62 13.35
N GLY A 189 15.69 4.63 12.84
CA GLY A 189 15.44 4.76 11.42
C GLY A 189 14.37 3.77 10.98
N ARG A 190 13.15 4.26 10.77
CA ARG A 190 12.21 3.51 9.94
C ARG A 190 12.72 3.69 8.52
N ASP A 191 13.54 2.75 8.06
CA ASP A 191 13.96 2.77 6.67
C ASP A 191 12.69 2.65 5.81
N GLN A 192 12.45 3.73 5.07
CA GLN A 192 11.38 3.78 4.09
C GLN A 192 11.98 3.43 2.74
N VAL A 193 11.31 2.56 2.01
CA VAL A 193 11.72 2.16 0.68
C VAL A 193 10.69 2.68 -0.30
N MET A 194 11.13 3.54 -1.21
CA MET A 194 10.37 3.92 -2.39
C MET A 194 10.69 2.94 -3.51
N LEU A 195 9.67 2.28 -4.04
CA LEU A 195 9.79 1.45 -5.22
C LEU A 195 9.32 2.24 -6.45
N LYS A 196 10.19 2.37 -7.45
CA LYS A 196 9.84 2.83 -8.79
C LYS A 196 9.75 1.61 -9.71
N VAL A 197 8.59 1.40 -10.33
CA VAL A 197 8.42 0.38 -11.37
C VAL A 197 8.25 1.10 -12.70
N ASN A 198 8.86 0.57 -13.76
CA ASN A 198 8.67 1.04 -15.13
C ASN A 198 8.19 -0.13 -15.99
N VAL A 199 6.96 -0.04 -16.48
CA VAL A 199 6.38 -0.99 -17.43
C VAL A 199 6.38 -0.32 -18.79
N SER A 200 7.25 -0.78 -19.68
CA SER A 200 7.35 -0.27 -21.04
C SER A 200 6.95 -1.36 -22.03
N GLU A 201 6.01 -1.05 -22.90
CA GLU A 201 5.59 -1.92 -23.99
C GLU A 201 5.65 -1.19 -25.32
N VAL A 202 6.12 -1.89 -26.35
CA VAL A 202 6.08 -1.46 -27.74
C VAL A 202 5.34 -2.52 -28.55
N ARG A 203 4.31 -2.10 -29.26
CA ARG A 203 3.58 -2.94 -30.23
C ARG A 203 3.78 -2.39 -31.62
N ARG A 204 4.12 -3.26 -32.56
CA ARG A 204 4.19 -2.94 -34.00
C ARG A 204 3.22 -3.83 -34.75
N GLU A 205 2.40 -3.24 -35.59
CA GLU A 205 1.46 -3.95 -36.47
C GLU A 205 1.76 -3.52 -37.90
N ILE A 206 2.10 -4.48 -38.76
CA ILE A 206 2.37 -4.25 -40.18
C ILE A 206 1.36 -5.08 -40.97
N VAL A 207 0.55 -4.41 -41.78
CA VAL A 207 -0.43 -5.03 -42.66
C VAL A 207 -0.08 -4.68 -44.10
N LYS A 208 0.06 -5.70 -44.94
CA LYS A 208 0.29 -5.58 -46.38
C LYS A 208 -0.75 -6.39 -47.12
N GLN A 209 -1.56 -5.71 -47.90
CA GLN A 209 -2.62 -6.31 -48.70
C GLN A 209 -2.43 -5.95 -50.17
N LEU A 210 -2.39 -6.97 -51.01
CA LEU A 210 -2.40 -6.83 -52.46
C LEU A 210 -3.36 -7.85 -53.02
N GLY A 211 -4.32 -7.43 -53.84
CA GLY A 211 -5.26 -8.35 -54.45
C GLY A 211 -5.84 -7.82 -55.73
N ILE A 212 -6.23 -8.74 -56.61
CA ILE A 212 -6.93 -8.45 -57.85
C ILE A 212 -8.23 -9.25 -57.81
N ASP A 213 -9.35 -8.53 -57.86
CA ASP A 213 -10.65 -9.15 -58.12
C ASP A 213 -10.81 -9.25 -59.63
N LEU A 214 -11.13 -10.46 -60.11
CA LEU A 214 -11.36 -10.70 -61.52
C LEU A 214 -12.76 -11.27 -61.68
N SER A 215 -13.59 -10.59 -62.46
CA SER A 215 -14.88 -11.10 -62.91
C SER A 215 -14.90 -11.14 -64.44
N ALA A 216 -15.32 -12.27 -65.00
CA ALA A 216 -15.50 -12.42 -66.42
C ALA A 216 -16.80 -13.17 -66.71
N SER A 217 -17.57 -12.69 -67.66
CA SER A 217 -18.76 -13.40 -68.16
C SER A 217 -18.56 -13.71 -69.63
N MET A 218 -18.64 -15.00 -69.96
CA MET A 218 -18.51 -15.51 -71.32
C MET A 218 -19.83 -16.13 -71.74
N THR A 219 -20.40 -15.66 -72.84
CA THR A 219 -21.64 -16.19 -73.42
C THR A 219 -21.29 -16.89 -74.72
N TYR A 220 -21.54 -18.20 -74.80
CA TYR A 220 -21.40 -18.97 -76.04
C TYR A 220 -22.72 -19.69 -76.35
N GLY A 221 -23.46 -19.19 -77.35
CA GLY A 221 -24.82 -19.65 -77.63
C GLY A 221 -25.76 -19.33 -76.47
N THR A 222 -26.39 -20.36 -75.88
CA THR A 222 -27.24 -20.25 -74.67
C THR A 222 -26.49 -20.53 -73.37
N ALA A 223 -25.21 -20.93 -73.42
CA ALA A 223 -24.41 -21.21 -72.23
C ALA A 223 -23.71 -19.94 -71.74
N VAL A 224 -23.88 -19.62 -70.46
CA VAL A 224 -23.18 -18.53 -69.76
C VAL A 224 -22.19 -19.14 -68.78
N VAL A 225 -20.90 -18.88 -68.99
CA VAL A 225 -19.83 -19.26 -68.06
C VAL A 225 -19.38 -18.00 -67.34
N ASN A 226 -19.55 -18.00 -66.02
CA ASN A 226 -19.13 -16.88 -65.17
C ASN A 226 -17.88 -17.29 -64.38
N PHE A 227 -16.84 -16.47 -64.48
CA PHE A 227 -15.69 -16.51 -63.60
C PHE A 227 -15.82 -15.36 -62.63
N ASN A 228 -15.84 -15.66 -61.34
CA ASN A 228 -15.84 -14.64 -60.30
C ASN A 228 -14.83 -15.04 -59.25
N GLN A 229 -13.71 -14.33 -59.25
CA GLN A 229 -12.73 -14.36 -58.17
C GLN A 229 -12.89 -13.07 -57.38
N THR A 230 -13.57 -13.19 -56.25
CA THR A 230 -13.54 -12.18 -55.19
C THR A 230 -12.48 -12.58 -54.18
N ASN A 231 -11.65 -11.64 -53.76
CA ASN A 231 -10.69 -11.89 -52.70
C ASN A 231 -11.24 -11.40 -51.34
N PRO A 232 -11.70 -12.29 -50.46
CA PRO A 232 -12.27 -11.90 -49.18
C PRO A 232 -11.26 -11.37 -48.13
N PHE A 233 -9.96 -11.25 -48.44
CA PHE A 233 -8.89 -10.83 -47.49
C PHE A 233 -9.03 -11.51 -46.11
N THR A 234 -8.68 -12.79 -46.07
CA THR A 234 -9.02 -13.70 -44.97
C THR A 234 -8.28 -13.42 -43.65
N ALA A 235 -7.26 -12.57 -43.60
CA ALA A 235 -6.58 -12.26 -42.34
C ALA A 235 -7.37 -11.30 -41.44
N TYR A 236 -8.11 -10.35 -42.03
CA TYR A 236 -9.01 -9.40 -41.33
C TYR A 236 -10.48 -9.52 -41.74
N GLY A 237 -10.81 -10.42 -42.66
CA GLY A 237 -12.18 -10.69 -43.13
C GLY A 237 -12.80 -9.57 -43.98
N LYS A 238 -12.03 -8.55 -44.36
CA LYS A 238 -12.44 -7.44 -45.23
C LYS A 238 -11.24 -6.72 -45.85
N SER A 239 -11.45 -6.10 -47.01
CA SER A 239 -10.50 -5.15 -47.62
C SER A 239 -10.42 -3.89 -46.75
N LEU A 240 -9.21 -3.45 -46.39
CA LEU A 240 -9.02 -2.20 -45.64
C LEU A 240 -9.21 -0.94 -46.51
N ALA A 241 -9.14 -1.06 -47.85
CA ALA A 241 -9.49 0.00 -48.80
C ALA A 241 -10.64 -0.47 -49.69
N ALA A 242 -11.87 -0.16 -49.30
CA ALA A 242 -13.05 -0.46 -50.12
C ALA A 242 -13.16 0.40 -51.39
N GLY A 243 -12.39 1.49 -51.51
CA GLY A 243 -12.46 2.44 -52.63
C GLY A 243 -11.20 2.60 -53.48
N ASN A 244 -10.07 1.98 -53.11
CA ASN A 244 -8.80 2.14 -53.83
C ASN A 244 -8.63 1.04 -54.89
N GLY A 245 -9.53 1.03 -55.88
CA GLY A 245 -9.64 0.00 -56.91
C GLY A 245 -9.47 0.56 -58.32
N LEU A 246 -8.47 0.10 -59.07
CA LEU A 246 -8.36 0.38 -60.51
C LEU A 246 -9.13 -0.70 -61.27
N SER A 247 -10.29 -0.34 -61.85
CA SER A 247 -11.13 -1.26 -62.64
C SER A 247 -10.91 -1.08 -64.14
N ALA A 248 -10.53 -2.14 -64.84
CA ALA A 248 -10.45 -2.18 -66.30
C ALA A 248 -11.54 -3.10 -66.86
N ILE A 249 -12.38 -2.59 -67.77
CA ILE A 249 -13.43 -3.36 -68.44
C ILE A 249 -13.03 -3.58 -69.90
N GLY A 250 -12.83 -4.84 -70.31
CA GLY A 250 -12.59 -5.23 -71.69
C GLY A 250 -13.90 -5.61 -72.40
N GLY A 251 -14.19 -4.99 -73.56
CA GLY A 251 -15.36 -5.31 -74.40
C GLY A 251 -14.95 -6.00 -75.72
N GLY A 252 -15.58 -7.14 -76.03
CA GLY A 252 -15.36 -7.95 -77.25
C GLY A 252 -16.28 -9.20 -77.28
N ASN A 253 -15.92 -10.27 -78.03
CA ASN A 253 -16.60 -11.58 -78.04
C ASN A 253 -16.63 -12.30 -76.65
N LEU A 254 -16.03 -11.68 -75.63
CA LEU A 254 -16.12 -12.02 -74.22
C LEU A 254 -17.01 -10.95 -73.59
N SER A 255 -18.26 -11.28 -73.22
CA SER A 255 -19.32 -10.31 -72.90
C SER A 255 -19.02 -9.34 -71.73
N SER A 256 -18.00 -9.57 -70.90
CA SER A 256 -17.30 -8.52 -70.14
C SER A 256 -16.19 -9.15 -69.29
N VAL A 257 -15.02 -8.52 -69.24
CA VAL A 257 -13.95 -8.85 -68.28
C VAL A 257 -13.67 -7.61 -67.45
N SER A 258 -13.87 -7.68 -66.14
CA SER A 258 -13.59 -6.62 -65.17
C SER A 258 -12.49 -7.08 -64.22
N ALA A 259 -11.37 -6.36 -64.20
CA ALA A 259 -10.27 -6.59 -63.26
C ALA A 259 -10.11 -5.38 -62.34
N THR A 260 -10.23 -5.56 -61.03
CA THR A 260 -10.02 -4.52 -60.02
C THR A 260 -8.80 -4.81 -59.17
N MET A 261 -7.75 -4.00 -59.31
CA MET A 261 -6.55 -4.09 -58.47
C MET A 261 -6.72 -3.27 -57.19
N ARG A 262 -6.44 -3.86 -56.02
CA ARG A 262 -6.38 -3.19 -54.73
C ARG A 262 -5.04 -3.45 -54.05
N ALA A 263 -4.40 -2.39 -53.57
CA ALA A 263 -3.16 -2.47 -52.82
C ALA A 263 -3.22 -1.52 -51.62
N MET A 264 -2.78 -2.00 -50.46
CA MET A 264 -2.62 -1.22 -49.24
C MET A 264 -1.42 -1.74 -48.43
N GLU A 265 -0.66 -0.80 -47.87
CA GLU A 265 0.27 -1.08 -46.78
C GLU A 265 -0.06 -0.14 -45.61
N THR A 266 -0.17 -0.71 -44.42
CA THR A 266 -0.42 0.00 -43.17
C THR A 266 0.63 -0.43 -42.16
N ALA A 267 1.25 0.53 -41.49
CA ALA A 267 2.16 0.29 -40.38
C ALA A 267 1.72 1.12 -39.18
N GLY A 268 1.48 0.46 -38.06
CA GLY A 268 1.11 1.06 -36.78
C GLY A 268 2.13 0.75 -35.71
N VAL A 269 2.43 1.72 -34.85
CA VAL A 269 3.25 1.52 -33.65
C VAL A 269 2.56 2.15 -32.45
N VAL A 270 2.45 1.40 -31.36
CA VAL A 270 1.92 1.89 -30.10
C VAL A 270 2.96 1.66 -29.01
N LYS A 271 3.26 2.72 -28.24
CA LYS A 271 4.11 2.63 -27.06
C LYS A 271 3.29 2.92 -25.82
N THR A 272 3.32 2.02 -24.85
CA THR A 272 2.68 2.19 -23.55
C THR A 272 3.77 2.27 -22.48
N LEU A 273 3.71 3.31 -21.63
CA LEU A 273 4.59 3.49 -20.49
C LEU A 273 3.75 3.69 -19.23
N ALA A 274 3.98 2.88 -18.21
CA ALA A 274 3.44 3.09 -16.87
C ALA A 274 4.58 3.14 -15.85
N GLU A 275 4.63 4.22 -15.06
CA GLU A 275 5.64 4.41 -14.01
C GLU A 275 5.01 4.58 -12.61
N PRO A 276 4.43 3.53 -12.00
CA PRO A 276 3.94 3.64 -10.65
C PRO A 276 5.11 3.75 -9.66
N ASN A 277 4.95 4.63 -8.67
CA ASN A 277 5.86 4.78 -7.55
C ASN A 277 5.07 4.70 -6.23
N LEU A 278 5.64 4.00 -5.24
CA LEU A 278 5.02 3.87 -3.92
C LEU A 278 6.10 3.72 -2.86
N THR A 279 5.89 4.33 -1.70
CA THR A 279 6.80 4.23 -0.56
C THR A 279 6.17 3.41 0.55
N ALA A 280 6.94 2.50 1.14
CA ALA A 280 6.51 1.64 2.24
C ALA A 280 7.59 1.56 3.32
N ILE A 281 7.20 1.20 4.54
CA ILE A 281 8.14 0.91 5.62
C ILE A 281 8.70 -0.50 5.43
N SER A 282 9.98 -0.70 5.78
CA SER A 282 10.59 -2.02 5.78
C SER A 282 9.78 -3.02 6.64
N GLY A 283 9.36 -4.13 6.03
CA GLY A 283 8.55 -5.20 6.61
C GLY A 283 7.05 -5.04 6.39
N GLU A 284 6.58 -3.91 5.86
CA GLU A 284 5.15 -3.60 5.73
C GLU A 284 4.71 -3.61 4.26
N SER A 285 3.56 -4.22 3.97
CA SER A 285 3.02 -4.22 2.61
C SER A 285 2.35 -2.89 2.28
N ALA A 286 2.55 -2.42 1.06
CA ALA A 286 1.87 -1.24 0.53
C ALA A 286 1.23 -1.56 -0.82
N THR A 287 0.06 -0.97 -1.07
CA THR A 287 -0.68 -1.14 -2.31
C THR A 287 -1.04 0.21 -2.91
N PHE A 288 -0.84 0.35 -4.22
CA PHE A 288 -1.22 1.50 -5.03
C PHE A 288 -2.11 1.03 -6.16
N ILE A 289 -3.25 1.68 -6.35
CA ILE A 289 -4.20 1.38 -7.42
C ILE A 289 -4.55 2.69 -8.11
N ALA A 290 -4.36 2.76 -9.42
CA ALA A 290 -4.74 3.89 -10.25
C ALA A 290 -5.46 3.37 -11.49
N GLY A 291 -6.73 3.70 -11.63
CA GLY A 291 -7.57 3.12 -12.67
C GLY A 291 -9.04 3.43 -12.51
N GLY A 292 -9.86 2.70 -13.24
CA GLY A 292 -11.32 2.84 -13.21
C GLY A 292 -12.02 1.50 -13.10
N GLU A 293 -13.35 1.54 -13.14
CA GLU A 293 -14.20 0.37 -13.17
C GLU A 293 -14.95 0.31 -14.50
N PHE A 294 -14.89 -0.83 -15.16
CA PHE A 294 -15.57 -1.11 -16.41
C PHE A 294 -16.83 -1.95 -16.13
N PRO A 295 -18.04 -1.46 -16.47
CA PRO A 295 -19.27 -2.22 -16.29
C PRO A 295 -19.37 -3.35 -17.32
N VAL A 296 -19.58 -4.57 -16.84
CA VAL A 296 -19.81 -5.78 -17.64
C VAL A 296 -21.21 -6.30 -17.34
N PRO A 297 -22.03 -6.63 -18.36
CA PRO A 297 -23.33 -7.26 -18.14
C PRO A 297 -23.16 -8.62 -17.44
N GLY A 298 -23.70 -8.76 -16.23
CA GLY A 298 -23.65 -9.96 -15.40
C GLY A 298 -24.81 -10.94 -15.62
N GLY A 299 -25.65 -10.70 -16.62
CA GLY A 299 -26.83 -11.52 -16.97
C GLY A 299 -28.16 -10.75 -16.83
N TYR A 300 -29.26 -11.47 -17.06
CA TYR A 300 -30.62 -10.94 -16.94
C TYR A 300 -31.34 -11.62 -15.78
N SER A 301 -32.02 -10.84 -14.93
CA SER A 301 -32.98 -11.35 -13.96
C SER A 301 -34.37 -11.00 -14.45
N CYS A 302 -35.15 -12.01 -14.81
CA CYS A 302 -36.52 -11.85 -15.29
C CYS A 302 -37.50 -12.25 -14.21
N ASP A 303 -38.46 -11.38 -13.89
CA ASP A 303 -39.56 -11.71 -12.98
C ASP A 303 -40.53 -12.67 -13.70
N PRO A 304 -40.75 -13.90 -13.18
CA PRO A 304 -41.60 -14.90 -13.82
C PRO A 304 -43.08 -14.50 -13.89
N LYS A 305 -43.53 -13.47 -13.15
CA LYS A 305 -44.93 -13.03 -13.14
C LYS A 305 -45.23 -11.87 -14.09
N THR A 306 -44.27 -10.96 -14.30
CA THR A 306 -44.45 -9.74 -15.11
C THR A 306 -43.72 -9.79 -16.45
N GLY A 307 -42.80 -10.76 -16.63
CA GLY A 307 -42.02 -10.90 -17.87
C GLY A 307 -40.98 -9.79 -18.08
N LEU A 308 -40.80 -8.87 -17.13
CA LEU A 308 -39.83 -7.80 -17.22
C LEU A 308 -38.44 -8.32 -16.82
N CYS A 309 -37.49 -8.22 -17.74
CA CYS A 309 -36.09 -8.60 -17.53
C CYS A 309 -35.23 -7.37 -17.21
N SER A 310 -34.56 -7.40 -16.07
CA SER A 310 -33.57 -6.38 -15.67
C SER A 310 -32.15 -6.88 -15.94
N THR A 311 -31.26 -6.00 -16.40
CA THR A 311 -29.85 -6.33 -16.65
C THR A 311 -29.04 -6.16 -15.37
N SER A 312 -28.39 -7.21 -14.90
CA SER A 312 -27.40 -7.09 -13.83
C SER A 312 -26.10 -6.51 -14.40
N VAL A 313 -25.51 -5.52 -13.73
CA VAL A 313 -24.24 -4.89 -14.14
C VAL A 313 -23.19 -5.20 -13.07
N MET A 314 -22.10 -5.85 -13.47
CA MET A 314 -20.94 -6.14 -12.62
C MET A 314 -19.78 -5.22 -12.99
N PHE A 315 -19.17 -4.57 -12.01
CA PHE A 315 -18.03 -3.69 -12.26
C PHE A 315 -16.70 -4.45 -12.16
N LYS A 316 -15.85 -4.32 -13.18
CA LYS A 316 -14.51 -4.91 -13.22
C LYS A 316 -13.45 -3.81 -13.23
N LYS A 317 -12.54 -3.84 -12.25
CA LYS A 317 -11.43 -2.89 -12.15
C LYS A 317 -10.43 -3.08 -13.29
N PHE A 318 -9.93 -1.97 -13.83
CA PHE A 318 -8.80 -1.93 -14.76
C PHE A 318 -7.90 -0.72 -14.44
N GLY A 319 -6.68 -0.70 -14.97
CA GLY A 319 -5.64 0.28 -14.67
C GLY A 319 -4.37 -0.36 -14.11
N ILE A 320 -3.63 0.41 -13.31
CA ILE A 320 -2.36 0.02 -12.72
C ILE A 320 -2.61 -0.39 -11.26
N SER A 321 -2.05 -1.54 -10.87
CA SER A 321 -2.01 -2.00 -9.48
C SER A 321 -0.58 -2.41 -9.14
N LEU A 322 -0.03 -1.84 -8.08
CA LEU A 322 1.29 -2.14 -7.54
C LEU A 322 1.11 -2.55 -6.07
N ASN A 323 1.45 -3.79 -5.74
CA ASN A 323 1.57 -4.26 -4.37
C ASN A 323 3.02 -4.66 -4.14
N PHE A 324 3.63 -4.14 -3.08
CA PHE A 324 4.98 -4.56 -2.72
C PHE A 324 5.21 -4.59 -1.21
N THR A 325 6.17 -5.42 -0.79
CA THR A 325 6.66 -5.51 0.59
C THR A 325 8.18 -5.46 0.55
N PRO A 326 8.80 -4.36 1.01
CA PRO A 326 10.24 -4.25 1.10
C PRO A 326 10.77 -4.75 2.43
N VAL A 327 11.97 -5.34 2.46
CA VAL A 327 12.71 -5.65 3.68
C VAL A 327 14.16 -5.22 3.47
N VAL A 328 14.62 -4.26 4.27
CA VAL A 328 16.01 -3.81 4.24
C VAL A 328 16.88 -4.81 5.01
N LEU A 329 17.88 -5.34 4.32
CA LEU A 329 18.84 -6.33 4.84
C LEU A 329 20.12 -5.64 5.31
N SER A 330 20.94 -6.38 6.06
CA SER A 330 22.33 -6.00 6.29
C SER A 330 23.06 -5.87 4.94
N GLU A 331 24.04 -4.97 4.85
CA GLU A 331 24.80 -4.66 3.62
C GLU A 331 24.08 -3.75 2.60
N GLY A 332 22.96 -3.12 2.96
CA GLY A 332 22.29 -2.11 2.12
C GLY A 332 21.55 -2.69 0.90
N ARG A 333 21.33 -4.01 0.90
CA ARG A 333 20.44 -4.70 -0.03
C ARG A 333 19.00 -4.67 0.46
N ILE A 334 18.07 -4.72 -0.48
CA ILE A 334 16.65 -4.65 -0.22
C ILE A 334 16.02 -5.89 -0.85
N SER A 335 15.46 -6.75 -0.03
CA SER A 335 14.60 -7.84 -0.48
C SER A 335 13.21 -7.26 -0.75
N LEU A 336 12.66 -7.54 -1.92
CA LEU A 336 11.37 -7.02 -2.36
C LEU A 336 10.51 -8.19 -2.79
N ARG A 337 9.31 -8.28 -2.24
CA ARG A 337 8.20 -9.00 -2.87
C ARG A 337 7.39 -8.00 -3.66
N VAL A 338 7.30 -8.17 -4.98
CA VAL A 338 6.62 -7.21 -5.86
C VAL A 338 5.60 -7.93 -6.72
N MET A 339 4.39 -7.38 -6.75
CA MET A 339 3.29 -7.78 -7.61
C MET A 339 2.81 -6.54 -8.37
N THR A 340 3.00 -6.54 -9.68
CA THR A 340 2.60 -5.44 -10.57
C THR A 340 1.59 -5.93 -11.58
N GLU A 341 0.54 -5.15 -11.79
CA GLU A 341 -0.47 -5.39 -12.80
C GLU A 341 -0.75 -4.10 -13.56
N VAL A 342 -0.72 -4.18 -14.89
CA VAL A 342 -1.16 -3.10 -15.79
C VAL A 342 -2.24 -3.66 -16.68
N SER A 343 -3.41 -3.04 -16.63
CA SER A 343 -4.58 -3.43 -17.40
C SER A 343 -5.15 -2.24 -18.16
N GLU A 344 -5.52 -2.49 -19.41
CA GLU A 344 -6.10 -1.50 -20.32
C GLU A 344 -7.33 -2.12 -21.01
N LEU A 345 -8.29 -1.28 -21.38
CA LEU A 345 -9.38 -1.69 -22.24
C LEU A 345 -8.84 -1.92 -23.65
N SER A 346 -9.15 -3.07 -24.24
CA SER A 346 -8.79 -3.41 -25.61
C SER A 346 -10.02 -3.84 -26.40
N ASN A 347 -10.05 -3.47 -27.67
CA ASN A 347 -11.04 -4.00 -28.61
C ASN A 347 -10.63 -5.36 -29.18
N ASP A 348 -9.40 -5.80 -28.92
CA ASP A 348 -8.93 -7.14 -29.27
C ASP A 348 -9.75 -8.18 -28.50
N ASN A 349 -10.46 -9.07 -29.21
CA ASN A 349 -11.43 -10.02 -28.65
C ASN A 349 -12.67 -9.36 -27.99
N ALA A 350 -13.06 -8.16 -28.42
CA ALA A 350 -14.32 -7.56 -27.99
C ALA A 350 -15.54 -8.38 -28.44
N ILE A 351 -16.57 -8.41 -27.60
CA ILE A 351 -17.85 -9.06 -27.93
C ILE A 351 -18.81 -7.98 -28.44
N THR A 352 -19.32 -8.15 -29.65
CA THR A 352 -20.36 -7.27 -30.21
C THR A 352 -21.71 -7.93 -30.05
N LEU A 353 -22.54 -7.42 -29.15
CA LEU A 353 -23.91 -7.85 -28.95
C LEU A 353 -24.82 -7.05 -29.88
N SER A 354 -25.41 -7.72 -30.87
CA SER A 354 -26.40 -7.10 -31.76
C SER A 354 -27.80 -7.41 -31.26
N TYR A 355 -28.64 -6.40 -31.06
CA TYR A 355 -30.05 -6.55 -30.70
C TYR A 355 -30.94 -5.78 -31.68
N ALA A 356 -32.04 -6.40 -32.08
CA ALA A 356 -33.01 -5.78 -32.97
C ALA A 356 -33.83 -4.75 -32.19
N THR A 357 -33.78 -3.48 -32.61
CA THR A 357 -34.63 -2.41 -32.07
C THR A 357 -35.91 -2.22 -32.88
N SER A 358 -35.96 -2.73 -34.12
CA SER A 358 -37.14 -2.81 -34.99
C SER A 358 -36.94 -3.88 -36.07
N ALA A 359 -37.99 -4.24 -36.82
CA ALA A 359 -37.94 -5.21 -37.92
C ALA A 359 -36.87 -4.91 -38.99
N ASN A 360 -36.47 -3.65 -39.13
CA ASN A 360 -35.44 -3.19 -40.09
C ASN A 360 -34.28 -2.43 -39.41
N SER A 361 -34.10 -2.54 -38.09
CA SER A 361 -33.05 -1.81 -37.38
C SER A 361 -32.43 -2.66 -36.28
N ALA A 362 -31.13 -2.89 -36.38
CA ALA A 362 -30.32 -3.55 -35.37
C ALA A 362 -29.38 -2.53 -34.74
N SER A 363 -29.32 -2.49 -33.41
CA SER A 363 -28.31 -1.75 -32.66
C SER A 363 -27.26 -2.73 -32.14
N SER A 364 -26.00 -2.33 -32.16
CA SER A 364 -24.90 -3.15 -31.67
C SER A 364 -24.19 -2.47 -30.50
N VAL A 365 -24.00 -3.19 -29.40
CA VAL A 365 -23.17 -2.76 -28.28
C VAL A 365 -21.89 -3.58 -28.28
N THR A 366 -20.75 -2.90 -28.34
CA THR A 366 -19.43 -3.55 -28.28
C THR A 366 -18.91 -3.48 -26.86
N ILE A 367 -18.63 -4.64 -26.28
CA ILE A 367 -18.04 -4.77 -24.95
C ILE A 367 -16.54 -5.05 -25.16
N PRO A 368 -15.63 -4.09 -24.88
CA PRO A 368 -14.20 -4.34 -24.97
C PRO A 368 -13.74 -5.39 -23.95
N ALA A 369 -12.67 -6.09 -24.31
CA ALA A 369 -11.96 -6.97 -23.39
C ALA A 369 -11.01 -6.16 -22.51
N ILE A 370 -10.60 -6.74 -21.37
CA ILE A 370 -9.53 -6.17 -20.54
C ILE A 370 -8.24 -6.94 -20.87
N ARG A 371 -7.24 -6.23 -21.38
CA ARG A 371 -5.90 -6.79 -21.58
C ARG A 371 -5.07 -6.52 -20.33
N THR A 372 -4.64 -7.57 -19.65
CA THR A 372 -3.90 -7.50 -18.40
C THR A 372 -2.47 -8.03 -18.56
N ARG A 373 -1.50 -7.30 -18.00
CA ARG A 373 -0.11 -7.72 -17.84
C ARG A 373 0.16 -7.82 -16.35
N ARG A 374 0.52 -8.99 -15.87
CA ARG A 374 0.75 -9.27 -14.45
C ARG A 374 2.09 -9.96 -14.26
N ALA A 375 2.86 -9.51 -13.28
CA ALA A 375 4.07 -10.16 -12.82
C ALA A 375 4.10 -10.16 -11.28
N GLU A 376 4.49 -11.28 -10.68
CA GLU A 376 4.73 -11.42 -9.24
C GLU A 376 6.07 -12.14 -9.05
N THR A 377 6.97 -11.54 -8.28
CA THR A 377 8.26 -12.16 -7.97
C THR A 377 8.85 -11.60 -6.67
N THR A 378 9.84 -12.31 -6.13
CA THR A 378 10.70 -11.87 -5.03
C THR A 378 12.11 -11.68 -5.54
N LEU A 379 12.72 -10.53 -5.25
CA LEU A 379 14.02 -10.14 -5.79
C LEU A 379 14.81 -9.34 -4.76
N GLU A 380 16.13 -9.36 -4.89
CA GLU A 380 17.04 -8.66 -3.98
C GLU A 380 17.90 -7.69 -4.79
N ILE A 381 17.81 -6.40 -4.47
CA ILE A 381 18.46 -5.33 -5.23
C ILE A 381 19.10 -4.33 -4.25
N PRO A 382 20.31 -3.80 -4.52
CA PRO A 382 20.85 -2.66 -3.76
C PRO A 382 20.02 -1.38 -3.96
N SER A 383 20.04 -0.47 -2.99
CA SER A 383 19.38 0.84 -3.13
C SER A 383 19.90 1.60 -4.36
N GLY A 384 18.99 2.05 -5.23
CA GLY A 384 19.28 2.73 -6.50
C GLY A 384 19.64 1.79 -7.66
N GLY A 385 19.81 0.49 -7.41
CA GLY A 385 20.00 -0.50 -8.47
C GLY A 385 18.69 -0.76 -9.21
N SER A 386 18.78 -1.04 -10.52
CA SER A 386 17.63 -1.41 -11.34
C SER A 386 17.77 -2.85 -11.82
N MET A 387 16.66 -3.59 -11.84
CA MET A 387 16.61 -4.95 -12.36
C MET A 387 15.36 -5.14 -13.21
N ALA A 388 15.50 -5.87 -14.32
CA ALA A 388 14.35 -6.33 -15.09
C ALA A 388 13.66 -7.48 -14.33
N MET A 389 12.42 -7.24 -13.91
CA MET A 389 11.55 -8.21 -13.26
C MET A 389 10.99 -9.23 -14.26
N ALA A 390 10.61 -8.74 -15.44
CA ALA A 390 9.94 -9.53 -16.46
C ALA A 390 10.22 -8.94 -17.85
N GLY A 391 10.21 -9.80 -18.86
CA GLY A 391 10.29 -9.41 -20.27
C GLY A 391 9.50 -10.37 -21.14
N LEU A 392 8.92 -9.87 -22.23
CA LEU A 392 8.23 -10.67 -23.24
C LEU A 392 8.52 -10.09 -24.62
N ILE A 393 8.89 -10.95 -25.57
CA ILE A 393 8.92 -10.63 -26.99
C ILE A 393 7.99 -11.63 -27.67
N GLN A 394 6.97 -11.12 -28.35
CA GLN A 394 6.00 -11.90 -29.09
C GLN A 394 5.99 -11.43 -30.54
N ASN A 395 6.08 -12.37 -31.47
CA ASN A 395 5.95 -12.10 -32.90
C ASN A 395 4.92 -13.07 -33.50
N GLN A 396 3.89 -12.52 -34.14
CA GLN A 396 2.86 -13.28 -34.83
C GLN A 396 2.73 -12.81 -36.28
N THR A 397 3.20 -13.66 -37.19
CA THR A 397 3.04 -13.46 -38.63
C THR A 397 1.88 -14.31 -39.16
N LYS A 398 0.96 -13.70 -39.91
CA LYS A 398 -0.10 -14.38 -40.67
C LYS A 398 0.06 -14.03 -42.14
N GLN A 399 0.01 -15.05 -42.99
CA GLN A 399 0.05 -14.85 -44.43
C GLN A 399 -1.02 -15.74 -45.09
N ALA A 400 -1.83 -15.14 -45.95
CA ALA A 400 -2.83 -15.84 -46.74
C ALA A 400 -2.68 -15.47 -48.21
N ILE A 401 -2.79 -16.47 -49.09
CA ILE A 401 -2.75 -16.28 -50.53
C ILE A 401 -3.99 -16.91 -51.15
N ASN A 402 -4.81 -16.10 -51.82
CA ASN A 402 -5.99 -16.57 -52.56
C ASN A 402 -5.82 -16.24 -54.04
N GLY A 403 -6.10 -17.15 -54.94
CA GLY A 403 -5.98 -16.88 -56.38
C GLY A 403 -6.58 -17.98 -57.24
N LEU A 404 -6.64 -17.74 -58.55
CA LEU A 404 -7.16 -18.72 -59.51
C LEU A 404 -6.23 -19.94 -59.56
N PRO A 405 -6.75 -21.18 -59.43
CA PRO A 405 -5.94 -22.38 -59.54
C PRO A 405 -5.28 -22.46 -60.94
N GLY A 406 -4.01 -22.85 -60.98
CA GLY A 406 -3.20 -22.91 -62.21
C GLY A 406 -2.56 -21.58 -62.58
N LEU A 407 -3.37 -20.53 -62.78
CA LEU A 407 -2.88 -19.20 -63.18
C LEU A 407 -2.05 -18.50 -62.08
N ASN A 408 -2.33 -18.79 -60.81
CA ASN A 408 -1.59 -18.23 -59.66
C ASN A 408 -0.14 -18.71 -59.54
N GLN A 409 0.23 -19.79 -60.24
CA GLN A 409 1.57 -20.39 -60.21
C GLN A 409 2.46 -19.95 -61.38
N LEU A 410 1.94 -19.18 -62.34
CA LEU A 410 2.74 -18.69 -63.47
C LEU A 410 3.91 -17.80 -62.98
N PRO A 411 5.14 -18.01 -63.49
CA PRO A 411 6.25 -17.12 -63.16
C PRO A 411 5.97 -15.72 -63.67
N VAL A 412 6.30 -14.70 -62.87
CA VAL A 412 6.08 -13.26 -63.14
C VAL A 412 4.60 -12.85 -63.18
N LEU A 413 3.75 -13.56 -63.94
CA LEU A 413 2.35 -13.22 -64.15
C LEU A 413 1.40 -13.74 -63.05
N GLY A 414 1.82 -14.72 -62.26
CA GLY A 414 0.97 -15.31 -61.20
C GLY A 414 0.54 -14.29 -60.13
N GLN A 415 1.30 -13.21 -59.95
CA GLN A 415 0.92 -12.10 -59.06
C GLN A 415 -0.33 -11.35 -59.54
N LEU A 416 -0.65 -11.40 -60.84
CA LEU A 416 -1.86 -10.78 -61.40
C LEU A 416 -3.13 -11.60 -61.17
N PHE A 417 -2.98 -12.88 -60.83
CA PHE A 417 -4.08 -13.84 -60.65
C PHE A 417 -4.21 -14.35 -59.21
N ARG A 418 -3.47 -13.75 -58.29
CA ARG A 418 -3.54 -14.05 -56.86
C ARG A 418 -3.53 -12.76 -56.05
N SER A 419 -3.93 -12.93 -54.81
CA SER A 419 -3.91 -11.93 -53.78
C SER A 419 -3.10 -12.44 -52.61
N GLN A 420 -2.44 -11.54 -51.92
CA GLN A 420 -1.60 -11.79 -50.77
C GLN A 420 -2.04 -10.86 -49.65
N ASP A 421 -2.37 -11.46 -48.51
CA ASP A 421 -2.66 -10.78 -47.26
C ASP A 421 -1.54 -11.15 -46.29
N TYR A 422 -0.83 -10.16 -45.77
CA TYR A 422 0.29 -10.33 -44.85
C TYR A 422 0.09 -9.43 -43.65
N VAL A 423 0.19 -10.03 -42.45
CA VAL A 423 0.01 -9.36 -41.17
C VAL A 423 1.15 -9.77 -40.26
N ASN A 424 1.83 -8.80 -39.67
CA ASN A 424 2.90 -9.05 -38.70
C ASN A 424 2.66 -8.22 -37.44
N ASN A 425 2.42 -8.91 -36.33
CA ASN A 425 2.16 -8.32 -35.02
C ASN A 425 3.34 -8.62 -34.08
N GLU A 426 4.06 -7.59 -33.69
CA GLU A 426 5.17 -7.67 -32.74
C GLU A 426 4.81 -6.96 -31.44
N THR A 427 5.14 -7.56 -30.31
CA THR A 427 4.96 -6.98 -28.97
C THR A 427 6.22 -7.22 -28.15
N GLU A 428 6.80 -6.14 -27.65
CA GLU A 428 7.96 -6.14 -26.75
C GLU A 428 7.52 -5.50 -25.43
N LEU A 429 7.64 -6.23 -24.31
CA LEU A 429 7.30 -5.76 -22.97
C LEU A 429 8.52 -5.94 -22.07
N MET A 430 8.80 -4.93 -21.25
CA MET A 430 9.80 -4.99 -20.19
C MET A 430 9.25 -4.33 -18.92
N VAL A 431 9.45 -4.99 -17.79
CA VAL A 431 9.13 -4.47 -16.47
C VAL A 431 10.42 -4.31 -15.68
N LEU A 432 10.78 -3.07 -15.34
CA LEU A 432 11.93 -2.75 -14.50
C LEU A 432 11.48 -2.32 -13.11
N VAL A 433 12.25 -2.71 -12.11
CA VAL A 433 12.06 -2.30 -10.72
C VAL A 433 13.32 -1.67 -10.17
N THR A 434 13.16 -0.56 -9.44
CA THR A 434 14.27 0.20 -8.86
C THR A 434 13.87 0.69 -7.46
N PRO A 435 14.37 0.07 -6.38
CA PRO A 435 14.11 0.54 -5.02
C PRO A 435 15.08 1.64 -4.60
N TYR A 436 14.61 2.54 -3.73
CA TYR A 436 15.41 3.58 -3.10
C TYR A 436 15.11 3.61 -1.61
N VAL A 437 16.13 3.64 -0.76
CA VAL A 437 15.94 4.04 0.64
C VAL A 437 15.74 5.55 0.65
N VAL A 438 14.60 6.01 1.16
CA VAL A 438 14.20 7.42 1.17
C VAL A 438 13.95 7.91 2.59
N ARG A 439 13.99 9.24 2.77
CA ARG A 439 13.65 9.92 4.02
C ARG A 439 12.53 10.92 3.75
N ALA A 440 11.71 11.16 4.76
CA ALA A 440 10.71 12.22 4.68
C ALA A 440 11.40 13.59 4.62
N VAL A 441 10.90 14.46 3.74
CA VAL A 441 11.34 15.85 3.56
C VAL A 441 10.20 16.80 3.91
N ALA A 442 10.50 18.10 4.07
CA ALA A 442 9.46 19.09 4.33
C ALA A 442 8.52 19.24 3.12
N GLN A 443 7.23 19.47 3.35
CA GLN A 443 6.24 19.56 2.26
C GLN A 443 6.59 20.61 1.19
N LYS A 444 7.24 21.72 1.59
CA LYS A 444 7.67 22.80 0.69
C LYS A 444 8.77 22.36 -0.30
N GLU A 445 9.47 21.28 -0.01
CA GLU A 445 10.50 20.70 -0.87
C GLU A 445 9.93 19.66 -1.85
N LEU A 446 8.64 19.34 -1.74
CA LEU A 446 7.94 18.46 -2.67
C LEU A 446 7.30 19.29 -3.79
N SER A 447 7.61 18.94 -5.03
CA SER A 447 6.89 19.47 -6.20
C SER A 447 5.58 18.72 -6.36
N ARG A 448 4.47 19.47 -6.39
CA ARG A 448 3.16 18.90 -6.68
C ARG A 448 2.87 18.99 -8.18
N PRO A 449 2.06 18.09 -8.75
CA PRO A 449 1.67 18.16 -10.16
C PRO A 449 0.93 19.46 -10.55
N ASP A 450 0.29 20.12 -9.58
CA ASP A 450 -0.41 21.40 -9.75
C ASP A 450 0.50 22.64 -9.56
N ASP A 451 1.77 22.46 -9.16
CA ASP A 451 2.66 23.60 -8.98
C ASP A 451 2.96 24.27 -10.34
N GLY A 452 2.58 25.54 -10.47
CA GLY A 452 2.70 26.31 -11.71
C GLY A 452 1.53 26.12 -12.68
N PHE A 453 0.48 25.37 -12.29
CA PHE A 453 -0.77 25.32 -13.04
C PHE A 453 -1.56 26.61 -12.84
N ALA A 454 -1.89 27.29 -13.93
CA ALA A 454 -2.83 28.41 -13.92
C ALA A 454 -3.77 28.29 -15.13
N PRO A 455 -5.10 28.22 -14.91
CA PRO A 455 -6.03 28.14 -16.02
C PRO A 455 -5.85 29.34 -16.96
N ALA A 456 -5.90 29.09 -18.26
CA ALA A 456 -5.83 30.16 -19.26
C ALA A 456 -7.05 31.08 -19.11
N THR A 457 -6.87 32.38 -19.31
CA THR A 457 -8.00 33.31 -19.36
C THR A 457 -8.83 33.07 -20.61
N ASP A 458 -10.15 33.31 -20.53
CA ASP A 458 -11.10 33.05 -21.62
C ASP A 458 -10.65 33.64 -22.96
N SER A 459 -10.05 34.84 -22.96
CA SER A 459 -9.52 35.48 -24.17
C SER A 459 -8.32 34.75 -24.78
N GLU A 460 -7.45 34.16 -23.98
CA GLU A 460 -6.31 33.37 -24.49
C GLU A 460 -6.71 31.96 -24.90
N SER A 461 -7.68 31.36 -24.19
CA SER A 461 -8.27 30.09 -24.60
C SER A 461 -9.01 30.24 -25.93
N ALA A 462 -9.83 31.29 -26.08
CA ALA A 462 -10.64 31.53 -27.28
C ALA A 462 -9.84 32.05 -28.48
N LEU A 463 -8.85 32.93 -28.28
CA LEU A 463 -8.08 33.54 -29.39
C LEU A 463 -6.78 32.80 -29.71
N LEU A 464 -6.10 32.22 -28.72
CA LEU A 464 -4.79 31.59 -28.88
C LEU A 464 -4.83 30.06 -28.74
N GLY A 465 -6.00 29.47 -28.46
CA GLY A 465 -6.17 28.02 -28.30
C GLY A 465 -5.37 27.44 -27.13
N ARG A 466 -4.97 28.28 -26.17
CA ARG A 466 -4.15 27.84 -25.03
C ARG A 466 -5.05 27.34 -23.92
N MET A 467 -4.96 26.06 -23.60
CA MET A 467 -5.76 25.45 -22.52
C MET A 467 -5.17 25.63 -21.12
N ASN A 468 -3.89 26.01 -21.02
CA ASN A 468 -3.20 26.20 -19.73
C ASN A 468 -2.03 27.19 -19.88
N ARG A 469 -1.72 27.94 -18.83
CA ARG A 469 -0.47 28.71 -18.70
C ARG A 469 0.47 27.99 -17.75
N LEU A 470 1.67 27.63 -18.20
CA LEU A 470 2.73 27.10 -17.34
C LEU A 470 3.60 28.26 -16.86
N TYR A 471 3.65 28.51 -15.56
CA TYR A 471 4.63 29.42 -14.97
C TYR A 471 5.87 28.64 -14.52
N GLY A 472 7.04 29.00 -15.05
CA GLY A 472 8.31 28.53 -14.51
C GLY A 472 8.60 29.20 -13.18
N VAL A 473 8.92 28.39 -12.16
CA VAL A 473 9.54 28.68 -10.84
C VAL A 473 9.19 30.03 -10.20
N ALA A 474 8.51 29.95 -9.05
CA ALA A 474 8.09 31.00 -8.13
C ALA A 474 8.98 32.27 -8.08
N ALA A 475 8.73 33.21 -8.98
CA ALA A 475 8.93 34.63 -8.72
C ALA A 475 7.56 35.23 -8.39
N LYS A 476 7.51 36.05 -7.33
CA LYS A 476 6.34 36.74 -6.78
C LYS A 476 5.25 37.03 -7.82
N VAL A 477 4.04 36.60 -7.51
CA VAL A 477 2.83 36.99 -8.25
C VAL A 477 2.45 38.40 -7.79
N ASP A 478 2.50 39.37 -8.70
CA ASP A 478 1.71 40.59 -8.57
C ASP A 478 0.23 40.23 -8.81
N ALA A 479 -0.65 40.77 -7.96
CA ALA A 479 -2.08 40.58 -8.10
C ALA A 479 -2.53 41.10 -9.48
N VAL A 480 -3.25 40.26 -10.24
CA VAL A 480 -3.85 40.61 -11.52
C VAL A 480 -4.79 41.80 -11.29
N THR A 481 -4.34 42.99 -11.64
CA THR A 481 -5.17 44.19 -11.77
C THR A 481 -5.80 44.17 -13.15
N GLY A 482 -6.84 43.35 -13.29
CA GLY A 482 -7.75 43.35 -14.44
C GLY A 482 -9.02 44.10 -14.08
N GLN A 483 -9.27 45.18 -14.81
CA GLN A 483 -10.40 46.12 -14.72
C GLN A 483 -11.77 45.48 -14.38
N PRO A 484 -12.57 46.07 -13.47
CA PRO A 484 -13.93 45.60 -13.21
C PRO A 484 -14.86 46.10 -14.32
N ALA A 485 -15.14 45.24 -15.31
CA ALA A 485 -16.32 45.40 -16.15
C ALA A 485 -17.43 44.54 -15.56
N GLY A 486 -18.27 45.18 -14.75
CA GLY A 486 -19.40 44.51 -14.11
C GLY A 486 -20.51 44.16 -15.09
N PHE A 487 -21.13 43.00 -14.88
CA PHE A 487 -22.57 42.76 -15.01
C PHE A 487 -22.96 41.64 -14.01
N GLY A 488 -24.04 41.84 -13.25
CA GLY A 488 -24.54 40.97 -12.16
C GLY A 488 -25.12 39.62 -12.62
N PHE A 489 -25.56 38.71 -11.73
CA PHE A 489 -26.62 38.89 -10.72
C PHE A 489 -26.41 38.09 -9.41
N ILE A 490 -26.61 38.81 -8.27
CA ILE A 490 -27.19 38.40 -6.96
C ILE A 490 -26.27 37.75 -5.88
N ILE A 491 -25.71 38.62 -5.00
CA ILE A 491 -25.73 38.72 -3.51
C ILE A 491 -26.47 37.58 -2.74
N ASP A 492 -26.00 37.03 -1.62
CA ASP A 492 -25.39 37.56 -0.38
C ASP A 492 -24.47 36.48 0.25
#